data_AF-A0A2K8K491-F1
#
_entry.id   AF-A0A2K8K491-F1
#
_cell.length_a   1.000
_cell.length_b   1.000
_cell.length_c   1.000
_cell.angle_alpha   90.00
_cell.angle_beta   90.00
_cell.angle_gamma   90.00
#
_symmetry.space_group_name_H-M   'P 1'
#
loop_
_entity.id
_entity.type
_entity.pdbx_description
1 polymer ?
#
loop_
_entity_poly.entity_id
_entity_poly.type
_entity_poly.pdbx_seq_one_letter_code
_entity_poly.pdbx_strand_id
1 'polypeptide(L)'
;MHKIKIEYYDKNIIIINKPVGVEIFSLLKNKIKNNLPNKGILNRLDKYTSGIILIARNLMFYFFYKKIILKKIIKKNYITIVEKNNNSGFINLSIYKKRKILIKKFFKKSITFYKKIKNSYKNNIYNIYIKTGRTHQIRKHLNFSNIIIKNEFYYNKNLKLINTLHHKKISFFYPLIMKNFFLYCNIPTEMKKIFLINILK
;
A
#
# COMPACT_ATOMS: atom_id res chain seq x y z
N MET A 1 -22.78 -4.39 -1.75
CA MET A 1 -21.53 -4.94 -2.34
C MET A 1 -20.53 -3.81 -2.59
N HIS A 2 -19.25 -3.95 -2.21
CA HIS A 2 -18.25 -2.92 -2.53
C HIS A 2 -18.02 -2.83 -4.05
N LYS A 3 -18.29 -1.66 -4.65
CA LYS A 3 -17.95 -1.37 -6.05
C LYS A 3 -16.43 -1.27 -6.17
N ILE A 4 -15.84 -2.15 -6.98
CA ILE A 4 -14.39 -2.14 -7.25
C ILE A 4 -14.18 -1.22 -8.43
N LYS A 5 -13.35 -0.20 -8.26
CA LYS A 5 -12.96 0.65 -9.37
C LYS A 5 -11.78 0.01 -10.11
N ILE A 6 -11.96 -0.26 -11.39
CA ILE A 6 -10.87 -0.60 -12.30
C ILE A 6 -10.25 0.72 -12.76
N GLU A 7 -8.96 0.91 -12.50
CA GLU A 7 -8.22 2.13 -12.89
C GLU A 7 -7.52 1.94 -14.23
N TYR A 8 -7.20 0.70 -14.61
CA TYR A 8 -6.60 0.36 -15.89
C TYR A 8 -6.79 -1.13 -16.18
N TYR A 9 -6.96 -1.49 -17.46
CA TYR A 9 -6.83 -2.88 -17.90
C TYR A 9 -6.35 -2.94 -19.35
N ASP A 10 -5.59 -3.98 -19.69
CA ASP A 10 -5.23 -4.34 -21.06
C ASP A 10 -5.18 -5.87 -21.20
N LYS A 11 -4.64 -6.42 -22.29
CA LYS A 11 -4.55 -7.87 -22.53
C LYS A 11 -3.75 -8.66 -21.48
N ASN A 12 -2.92 -8.00 -20.66
CA ASN A 12 -1.99 -8.63 -19.73
C ASN A 12 -2.23 -8.31 -18.26
N ILE A 13 -2.78 -7.14 -17.93
CA ILE A 13 -2.95 -6.69 -16.54
C ILE A 13 -4.29 -6.02 -16.30
N ILE A 14 -4.85 -6.22 -15.11
CA ILE A 14 -5.95 -5.47 -14.54
C ILE A 14 -5.44 -4.77 -13.29
N ILE A 15 -5.84 -3.51 -13.12
CA ILE A 15 -5.40 -2.66 -12.03
C ILE A 15 -6.64 -2.11 -11.38
N ILE A 16 -6.75 -2.36 -10.08
CA ILE A 16 -7.92 -1.96 -9.30
C ILE A 16 -7.51 -1.07 -8.15
N ASN A 17 -8.44 -0.21 -7.76
CA ASN A 17 -8.37 0.55 -6.52
C ASN A 17 -9.16 -0.21 -5.44
N LYS A 18 -8.43 -0.95 -4.59
CA LYS A 18 -9.03 -1.71 -3.51
C LYS A 18 -9.60 -0.77 -2.45
N PRO A 19 -10.88 -0.86 -2.07
CA PRO A 19 -11.41 -0.10 -0.94
C PRO A 19 -10.83 -0.59 0.39
N VAL A 20 -10.96 0.25 1.43
CA VAL A 20 -10.65 -0.12 2.81
C VAL A 20 -11.62 -1.19 3.32
N GLY A 21 -11.19 -2.04 4.24
CA GLY A 21 -12.05 -3.06 4.87
C GLY A 21 -12.20 -4.35 4.07
N VAL A 22 -11.76 -4.35 2.81
CA VAL A 22 -11.90 -5.50 1.91
C VAL A 22 -10.62 -6.30 1.81
N GLU A 23 -10.73 -7.61 1.98
CA GLU A 23 -9.68 -8.56 1.65
C GLU A 23 -9.76 -8.93 0.16
N ILE A 24 -8.63 -8.87 -0.55
CA ILE A 24 -8.65 -9.00 -2.00
C ILE A 24 -9.01 -10.41 -2.48
N PHE A 25 -8.56 -11.45 -1.76
CA PHE A 25 -8.82 -12.83 -2.16
C PHE A 25 -10.32 -13.16 -2.08
N SER A 26 -11.01 -12.73 -1.02
CA SER A 26 -12.45 -12.92 -0.89
C SER A 26 -13.22 -12.15 -1.95
N LEU A 27 -12.78 -10.93 -2.27
CA LEU A 27 -13.38 -10.10 -3.31
C LEU A 27 -13.28 -10.70 -4.72
N LEU A 28 -12.14 -11.33 -5.04
CA LEU A 28 -11.89 -11.90 -6.36
C LEU A 28 -12.47 -13.31 -6.51
N LYS A 29 -12.79 -14.02 -5.42
CA LYS A 29 -13.38 -15.37 -5.46
C LYS A 29 -14.56 -15.49 -6.43
N ASN A 30 -15.40 -14.46 -6.49
CA ASN A 30 -16.64 -14.50 -7.25
C ASN A 30 -16.60 -13.63 -8.52
N LYS A 31 -15.55 -12.83 -8.72
CA LYS A 31 -15.51 -11.79 -9.79
C LYS A 31 -14.50 -12.06 -10.90
N ILE A 32 -13.41 -12.77 -10.60
CA ILE A 32 -12.38 -13.10 -11.58
C ILE A 32 -12.18 -14.61 -11.53
N LYS A 33 -12.75 -15.31 -12.50
CA LYS A 33 -12.36 -16.69 -12.82
C LYS A 33 -11.09 -16.61 -13.66
N ASN A 34 -9.92 -16.71 -13.01
CA ASN A 34 -8.67 -16.96 -13.71
C ASN A 34 -7.97 -18.17 -13.08
N ASN A 35 -7.43 -19.05 -13.93
CA ASN A 35 -6.71 -20.24 -13.48
C ASN A 35 -5.24 -19.93 -13.18
N LEU A 36 -4.92 -18.66 -12.89
CA LEU A 36 -3.56 -18.20 -12.63
C LEU A 36 -3.19 -18.46 -11.16
N PRO A 37 -1.89 -18.69 -10.87
CA PRO A 37 -1.43 -18.81 -9.48
C PRO A 37 -1.82 -17.55 -8.68
N ASN A 38 -2.28 -17.74 -7.45
CA ASN A 38 -2.82 -16.67 -6.60
C ASN A 38 -3.90 -15.80 -7.29
N LYS A 39 -4.67 -16.37 -8.22
CA LYS A 39 -5.66 -15.64 -9.03
C LYS A 39 -5.06 -14.48 -9.82
N GLY A 40 -3.80 -14.60 -10.23
CA GLY A 40 -3.06 -13.55 -10.93
C GLY A 40 -2.63 -12.38 -10.04
N ILE A 41 -2.91 -12.39 -8.74
CA ILE A 41 -2.59 -11.27 -7.84
C ILE A 41 -1.06 -11.11 -7.71
N LEU A 42 -0.56 -9.95 -8.15
CA LEU A 42 0.87 -9.66 -8.16
C LEU A 42 1.35 -9.06 -6.83
N ASN A 43 0.58 -8.16 -6.24
CA ASN A 43 0.85 -7.53 -4.94
C ASN A 43 -0.33 -7.67 -3.97
N ARG A 44 -0.05 -7.52 -2.67
CA ARG A 44 -1.07 -7.55 -1.62
C ARG A 44 -1.15 -6.21 -0.90
N LEU A 45 -2.33 -5.90 -0.39
CA LEU A 45 -2.58 -4.84 0.57
C LEU A 45 -3.29 -5.45 1.78
N ASP A 46 -3.02 -4.92 2.97
CA ASP A 46 -3.72 -5.32 4.18
C ASP A 46 -5.22 -4.98 4.07
N LYS A 47 -6.08 -5.69 4.81
CA LYS A 47 -7.55 -5.50 4.77
C LYS A 47 -7.94 -4.03 4.90
N TYR A 48 -7.31 -3.32 5.83
CA TYR A 48 -7.59 -1.92 6.15
C TYR A 48 -6.66 -0.92 5.44
N THR A 49 -5.98 -1.34 4.37
CA THR A 49 -5.20 -0.47 3.49
C THR A 49 -5.89 -0.39 2.14
N SER A 50 -6.07 0.79 1.59
CA SER A 50 -6.71 0.99 0.27
C SER A 50 -5.69 1.22 -0.85
N GLY A 51 -6.15 1.24 -2.11
CA GLY A 51 -5.34 1.64 -3.25
C GLY A 51 -4.94 0.49 -4.17
N ILE A 52 -3.82 0.67 -4.87
CA ILE A 52 -3.48 -0.10 -6.07
C ILE A 52 -3.23 -1.59 -5.79
N ILE A 53 -3.99 -2.45 -6.47
CA ILE A 53 -3.72 -3.88 -6.64
C ILE A 53 -3.52 -4.17 -8.14
N LEU A 54 -2.49 -4.96 -8.44
CA LEU A 54 -2.13 -5.44 -9.76
C LEU A 54 -2.53 -6.92 -9.89
N ILE A 55 -3.25 -7.24 -10.98
CA ILE A 55 -3.74 -8.59 -11.27
C ILE A 55 -3.31 -8.95 -12.70
N ALA A 56 -2.49 -9.97 -12.85
CA ALA A 56 -2.13 -10.50 -14.16
C ALA A 56 -3.33 -11.21 -14.82
N ARG A 57 -3.39 -11.15 -16.15
CA ARG A 57 -4.40 -11.83 -16.97
C ARG A 57 -3.88 -13.05 -17.72
N ASN A 58 -2.56 -13.24 -17.78
CA ASN A 58 -1.93 -14.42 -18.37
C ASN A 58 -0.68 -14.85 -17.58
N LEU A 59 -0.25 -16.10 -17.80
CA LEU A 59 0.85 -16.74 -17.09
C LEU A 59 2.19 -16.05 -17.35
N MET A 60 2.47 -15.70 -18.61
CA MET A 60 3.73 -15.07 -19.02
C MET A 60 3.95 -13.77 -18.26
N PHE A 61 2.94 -12.89 -18.23
CA PHE A 61 2.98 -11.64 -17.48
C PHE A 61 3.08 -11.88 -15.98
N TYR A 62 2.33 -12.87 -15.44
CA TYR A 62 2.36 -13.18 -14.01
C TYR A 62 3.77 -13.55 -13.53
N PHE A 63 4.43 -14.50 -14.19
CA PHE A 63 5.77 -14.96 -13.78
C PHE A 63 6.84 -13.88 -13.99
N PHE A 64 6.80 -13.18 -15.12
CA PHE A 64 7.72 -12.07 -15.38
C PHE A 64 7.64 -11.01 -14.27
N TYR A 65 6.44 -10.54 -13.93
CA TYR A 65 6.27 -9.50 -12.91
C TYR A 65 6.58 -9.98 -11.50
N LYS A 66 6.33 -11.25 -11.18
CA LYS A 66 6.78 -11.82 -9.90
C LYS A 66 8.30 -11.71 -9.75
N LYS A 67 9.07 -12.01 -10.81
CA LYS A 67 10.53 -11.85 -10.81
C LYS A 67 10.95 -10.39 -10.57
N ILE A 68 10.30 -9.42 -11.22
CA ILE A 68 10.56 -7.99 -11.00
C ILE A 68 10.25 -7.54 -9.57
N ILE A 69 9.12 -8.01 -9.01
CA ILE A 69 8.74 -7.73 -7.62
C ILE A 69 9.79 -8.27 -6.65
N LEU A 70 10.31 -9.47 -6.89
CA LEU A 70 11.35 -10.09 -6.06
C LEU A 70 12.68 -9.31 -6.14
N LYS A 71 13.03 -8.80 -7.32
CA LYS A 71 14.18 -7.91 -7.54
C LYS A 71 14.01 -6.50 -6.93
N LYS A 72 12.84 -6.18 -6.34
CA LYS A 72 12.53 -4.87 -5.71
C LYS A 72 12.65 -3.66 -6.65
N ILE A 73 12.45 -3.89 -7.95
CA ILE A 73 12.54 -2.84 -8.99
C ILE A 73 11.27 -1.99 -9.01
N ILE A 74 10.12 -2.56 -8.59
CA ILE A 74 8.85 -1.84 -8.54
C ILE A 74 8.89 -0.79 -7.42
N LYS A 75 8.72 0.48 -7.80
CA LYS A 75 8.61 1.58 -6.83
C LYS A 75 7.16 1.66 -6.38
N LYS A 76 6.94 1.54 -5.07
CA LYS A 76 5.63 1.59 -4.44
C LYS A 76 5.57 2.79 -3.51
N ASN A 77 4.52 3.57 -3.67
CA ASN A 77 4.34 4.83 -2.98
C ASN A 77 2.96 4.88 -2.32
N TYR A 78 2.95 5.19 -1.03
CA TYR A 78 1.77 5.25 -0.19
C TYR A 78 1.65 6.65 0.41
N ILE A 79 0.42 7.01 0.76
CA ILE A 79 0.13 8.22 1.52
C ILE A 79 -0.53 7.82 2.83
N THR A 80 -0.15 8.49 3.92
CA THR A 80 -0.71 8.24 5.25
C THR A 80 -0.87 9.55 6.02
N ILE A 81 -1.79 9.54 6.99
CA ILE A 81 -2.01 10.66 7.91
C ILE A 81 -1.38 10.30 9.25
N VAL A 82 -0.59 11.20 9.81
CA VAL A 82 0.12 11.04 11.09
C VAL A 82 -0.35 12.14 12.06
N GLU A 83 -0.53 11.79 13.32
CA GLU A 83 -1.06 12.70 14.35
C GLU A 83 -0.07 13.81 14.71
N LYS A 84 1.19 13.45 14.98
CA LYS A 84 2.23 14.41 15.38
C LYS A 84 3.14 14.78 14.21
N ASN A 85 3.77 15.94 14.33
CA ASN A 85 4.78 16.36 13.37
C ASN A 85 6.10 15.65 13.69
N ASN A 86 6.59 14.85 12.75
CA ASN A 86 7.85 14.12 12.84
C ASN A 86 8.74 14.45 11.63
N ASN A 87 10.05 14.34 11.78
CA ASN A 87 10.98 14.58 10.67
C ASN A 87 10.81 13.55 9.54
N SER A 88 11.35 13.83 8.35
CA SER A 88 11.48 12.82 7.30
C SER A 88 12.65 11.87 7.59
N GLY A 89 12.60 10.64 7.07
CA GLY A 89 13.70 9.71 7.25
C GLY A 89 13.47 8.35 6.58
N PHE A 90 14.21 7.35 7.05
CA PHE A 90 14.04 5.97 6.63
C PHE A 90 14.22 5.01 7.80
N ILE A 91 13.63 3.82 7.67
CA ILE A 91 13.69 2.74 8.65
C ILE A 91 14.10 1.48 7.90
N ASN A 92 15.28 0.96 8.26
CA ASN A 92 15.86 -0.28 7.73
C ASN A 92 15.92 -1.33 8.85
N LEU A 93 14.75 -1.79 9.29
CA LEU A 93 14.62 -2.78 10.36
C LEU A 93 13.85 -3.98 9.83
N SER A 94 14.27 -5.17 10.23
CA SER A 94 13.62 -6.42 9.83
C SER A 94 12.33 -6.67 10.62
N ILE A 95 11.32 -7.22 9.95
CA ILE A 95 10.02 -7.53 10.56
C ILE A 95 9.85 -9.03 10.74
N TYR A 96 9.53 -9.45 11.98
CA TYR A 96 9.15 -10.82 12.33
C TYR A 96 7.62 -10.94 12.55
N LYS A 97 7.10 -12.18 12.56
CA LYS A 97 5.65 -12.47 12.75
C LYS A 97 5.17 -11.99 14.15
N LYS A 98 3.85 -11.79 14.30
CA LYS A 98 3.14 -11.37 15.54
C LYS A 98 3.64 -10.05 16.17
N ARG A 99 3.43 -8.92 15.48
CA ARG A 99 3.62 -7.54 15.99
C ARG A 99 5.03 -7.10 16.44
N LYS A 100 5.99 -8.00 16.63
CA LYS A 100 7.36 -7.63 17.06
C LYS A 100 8.24 -7.21 15.87
N ILE A 101 8.98 -6.10 16.05
CA ILE A 101 10.16 -5.77 15.25
C ILE A 101 11.35 -6.39 15.98
N LEU A 102 12.22 -7.08 15.23
CA LEU A 102 13.41 -7.69 15.79
C LEU A 102 14.63 -7.05 15.13
N ILE A 103 15.51 -6.49 15.94
CA ILE A 103 16.83 -6.03 15.53
C ILE A 103 17.72 -7.27 15.48
N LYS A 104 17.59 -8.12 14.44
CA LYS A 104 18.51 -9.23 14.22
C LYS A 104 18.98 -9.27 12.76
N LYS A 105 20.30 -9.42 12.59
CA LYS A 105 21.06 -9.50 11.33
C LYS A 105 20.50 -10.57 10.36
N PHE A 106 19.88 -11.63 10.89
CA PHE A 106 19.44 -12.81 10.13
C PHE A 106 18.02 -12.74 9.56
N PHE A 107 17.23 -11.70 9.85
CA PHE A 107 15.88 -11.60 9.30
C PHE A 107 15.86 -10.88 7.95
N LYS A 108 14.89 -11.27 7.12
CA LYS A 108 14.69 -10.68 5.79
C LYS A 108 14.60 -9.14 5.93
N LYS A 109 15.50 -8.40 5.29
CA LYS A 109 15.53 -6.91 5.31
C LYS A 109 14.16 -6.30 4.96
N SER A 110 13.77 -5.23 5.65
CA SER A 110 12.64 -4.37 5.29
C SER A 110 13.03 -2.90 5.34
N ILE A 111 12.69 -2.15 4.30
CA ILE A 111 13.11 -0.74 4.14
C ILE A 111 11.89 0.10 3.78
N THR A 112 11.67 1.14 4.58
CA THR A 112 10.61 2.14 4.43
C THR A 112 11.22 3.53 4.51
N PHE A 113 10.97 4.37 3.52
CA PHE A 113 11.29 5.80 3.52
C PHE A 113 10.00 6.57 3.74
N TYR A 114 10.07 7.66 4.50
CA TYR A 114 8.92 8.49 4.80
C TYR A 114 9.31 9.97 4.73
N LYS A 115 8.51 10.76 4.04
CA LYS A 115 8.72 12.20 3.88
C LYS A 115 7.41 12.92 4.15
N LYS A 116 7.45 13.92 5.02
CA LYS A 116 6.32 14.83 5.20
C LYS A 116 6.11 15.64 3.91
N ILE A 117 4.89 15.70 3.42
CA ILE A 117 4.54 16.43 2.18
C ILE A 117 3.56 17.58 2.40
N LYS A 118 2.84 17.62 3.53
CA LYS A 118 2.00 18.75 3.90
C LYS A 118 1.86 18.84 5.41
N ASN A 119 1.85 20.08 5.93
CA ASN A 119 1.57 20.37 7.32
C ASN A 119 0.08 20.72 7.49
N SER A 120 -0.54 20.26 8.57
CA SER A 120 -1.74 20.89 9.15
C SER A 120 -1.67 20.71 10.66
N TYR A 121 -2.23 21.65 11.42
CA TYR A 121 -2.08 21.75 12.88
C TYR A 121 -2.13 20.40 13.62
N LYS A 122 -3.13 19.55 13.32
CA LYS A 122 -3.32 18.26 14.00
C LYS A 122 -3.09 17.03 13.11
N ASN A 123 -2.81 17.20 11.82
CA ASN A 123 -2.72 16.10 10.85
C ASN A 123 -1.60 16.33 9.84
N ASN A 124 -0.58 15.49 9.89
CA ASN A 124 0.57 15.58 9.00
C ASN A 124 0.46 14.53 7.89
N ILE A 125 0.67 14.96 6.64
CA ILE A 125 0.59 14.05 5.49
C ILE A 125 1.98 13.52 5.18
N TYR A 126 2.12 12.20 5.19
CA TYR A 126 3.37 11.53 4.88
C TYR A 126 3.25 10.79 3.57
N ASN A 127 4.25 10.98 2.75
CA ASN A 127 4.53 10.19 1.58
C ASN A 127 5.50 9.07 1.97
N ILE A 128 5.13 7.82 1.70
CA ILE A 128 5.86 6.64 2.14
C ILE A 128 6.30 5.85 0.91
N TYR A 129 7.59 5.54 0.82
CA TYR A 129 8.14 4.65 -0.19
C TYR A 129 8.65 3.37 0.45
N ILE A 130 8.32 2.21 -0.11
CA ILE A 130 8.82 0.93 0.39
C ILE A 130 9.62 0.20 -0.69
N LYS A 131 10.82 -0.29 -0.33
CA LYS A 131 11.60 -1.21 -1.19
C LYS A 131 11.16 -2.66 -1.01
N THR A 132 10.46 -2.97 0.07
CA THR A 132 10.01 -4.32 0.46
C THR A 132 8.53 -4.32 0.81
N GLY A 133 7.85 -5.47 0.75
CA GLY A 133 6.42 -5.60 1.01
C GLY A 133 6.06 -6.59 2.12
N ARG A 134 6.61 -6.42 3.33
CA ARG A 134 6.29 -7.31 4.47
C ARG A 134 4.94 -6.98 5.07
N THR A 135 4.34 -7.96 5.75
CA THR A 135 3.00 -7.83 6.36
C THR A 135 2.99 -6.67 7.36
N HIS A 136 2.06 -5.73 7.20
CA HIS A 136 1.95 -4.52 8.02
C HIS A 136 3.25 -3.69 8.08
N GLN A 137 4.10 -3.72 7.04
CA GLN A 137 5.44 -3.12 7.12
C GLN A 137 5.42 -1.64 7.48
N ILE A 138 4.61 -0.84 6.78
CA ILE A 138 4.52 0.59 7.01
C ILE A 138 4.04 0.87 8.44
N ARG A 139 2.95 0.22 8.86
CA ARG A 139 2.37 0.37 10.21
C ARG A 139 3.38 0.03 11.30
N LYS A 140 4.06 -1.11 11.18
CA LYS A 140 5.08 -1.53 12.15
C LYS A 140 6.26 -0.57 12.21
N HIS A 141 6.82 -0.19 11.06
CA HIS A 141 7.96 0.72 11.00
C HIS A 141 7.62 2.08 11.61
N LEU A 142 6.52 2.71 11.17
CA LEU A 142 6.14 4.02 11.68
C LEU A 142 5.87 3.98 13.18
N ASN A 143 5.13 2.97 13.67
CA ASN A 143 4.89 2.81 15.10
C ASN A 143 6.17 2.64 15.93
N PHE A 144 7.16 1.89 15.42
CA PHE A 144 8.45 1.73 16.10
C PHE A 144 9.26 3.02 16.19
N SER A 145 9.14 3.89 15.19
CA SER A 145 9.76 5.21 15.19
C SER A 145 8.90 6.28 15.88
N ASN A 146 7.93 5.89 16.70
CA ASN A 146 6.99 6.79 17.38
C ASN A 146 6.24 7.74 16.42
N ILE A 147 6.00 7.28 15.19
CA ILE A 147 5.20 7.96 14.16
C ILE A 147 3.82 7.28 14.14
N ILE A 148 2.85 7.87 14.82
CA ILE A 148 1.51 7.30 14.97
C ILE A 148 0.65 7.65 13.75
N ILE A 149 0.26 6.63 12.99
CA ILE A 149 -0.76 6.78 11.94
C ILE A 149 -2.08 7.12 12.63
N LYS A 150 -2.75 8.16 12.15
CA LYS A 150 -4.04 8.60 12.70
C LYS A 150 -5.08 7.48 12.60
N ASN A 151 -5.91 7.35 13.64
CA ASN A 151 -7.03 6.40 13.67
C ASN A 151 -6.61 4.96 13.29
N GLU A 152 -5.44 4.53 13.75
CA GLU A 152 -4.82 3.27 13.34
C GLU A 152 -5.53 2.06 13.97
N PHE A 153 -6.57 1.60 13.26
CA PHE A 153 -7.41 0.47 13.64
C PHE A 153 -6.65 -0.84 13.88
N TYR A 154 -5.45 -1.01 13.31
CA TYR A 154 -4.64 -2.22 13.53
C TYR A 154 -4.12 -2.35 14.96
N TYR A 155 -3.81 -1.21 15.61
CA TYR A 155 -3.30 -1.18 16.98
C TYR A 155 -4.43 -0.98 17.99
N ASN A 156 -5.42 -0.15 17.67
CA ASN A 156 -6.56 0.09 18.56
C ASN A 156 -7.88 -0.14 17.81
N LYS A 157 -8.54 -1.27 18.13
CA LYS A 157 -9.80 -1.70 17.49
C LYS A 157 -11.01 -0.88 17.95
N ASN A 158 -10.88 -0.06 19.01
CA ASN A 158 -11.96 0.81 19.49
C ASN A 158 -12.07 2.09 18.64
N LEU A 159 -11.07 2.38 17.82
CA LEU A 159 -11.10 3.53 16.91
C LEU A 159 -12.05 3.27 15.75
N LYS A 160 -12.64 4.33 15.21
CA LYS A 160 -13.46 4.25 14.00
C LYS A 160 -12.61 3.77 12.83
N LEU A 161 -13.07 2.76 12.10
CA LEU A 161 -12.38 2.26 10.91
C LEU A 161 -12.39 3.34 9.83
N ILE A 162 -11.27 4.04 9.72
CA ILE A 162 -11.06 5.12 8.77
C ILE A 162 -9.86 4.73 7.92
N ASN A 163 -9.98 4.95 6.62
CA ASN A 163 -8.89 4.74 5.69
C ASN A 163 -7.79 5.76 5.97
N THR A 164 -6.65 5.32 6.49
CA THR A 164 -5.53 6.22 6.83
C THR A 164 -4.22 5.83 6.18
N LEU A 165 -4.19 4.70 5.46
CA LEU A 165 -3.06 4.27 4.64
C LEU A 165 -3.55 3.86 3.24
N HIS A 166 -3.02 4.53 2.22
CA HIS A 166 -3.45 4.35 0.83
C HIS A 166 -2.25 4.16 -0.11
N HIS A 167 -2.25 3.07 -0.87
CA HIS A 167 -1.27 2.78 -1.91
C HIS A 167 -1.57 3.65 -3.13
N LYS A 168 -1.00 4.86 -3.13
CA LYS A 168 -1.32 5.97 -4.02
C LYS A 168 -0.73 5.80 -5.42
N LYS A 169 0.52 5.37 -5.52
CA LYS A 169 1.27 5.29 -6.78
C LYS A 169 2.12 4.03 -6.85
N ILE A 170 2.16 3.45 -8.04
CA ILE A 170 3.10 2.38 -8.38
C ILE A 170 3.77 2.72 -9.71
N SER A 171 5.05 2.39 -9.84
CA SER A 171 5.75 2.49 -11.12
C SER A 171 6.69 1.32 -11.35
N PHE A 172 6.71 0.84 -12.59
CA PHE A 172 7.52 -0.28 -13.03
C PHE A 172 7.74 -0.20 -14.54
N PHE A 173 8.79 -0.86 -15.03
CA PHE A 173 8.98 -1.04 -16.47
C PHE A 173 8.02 -2.09 -17.00
N TYR A 174 7.30 -1.76 -18.07
CA TYR A 174 6.41 -2.67 -18.76
C TYR A 174 7.05 -3.15 -20.07
N PRO A 175 7.63 -4.37 -20.11
CA PRO A 175 8.44 -4.85 -21.23
C PRO A 175 7.69 -4.92 -22.56
N LEU A 176 6.43 -5.36 -22.56
CA LEU A 176 5.70 -5.63 -23.82
C LEU A 176 5.40 -4.36 -24.62
N ILE A 177 5.44 -3.20 -23.97
CA ILE A 177 5.27 -1.89 -24.62
C ILE A 177 6.53 -1.02 -24.47
N MET A 178 7.61 -1.60 -23.94
CA MET A 178 8.91 -0.96 -23.69
C MET A 178 8.83 0.43 -23.01
N LYS A 179 7.87 0.61 -22.08
CA LYS A 179 7.63 1.90 -21.42
C LYS A 179 7.62 1.79 -19.91
N ASN A 180 8.03 2.87 -19.24
CA ASN A 180 7.83 3.03 -17.81
C ASN A 180 6.35 3.30 -17.53
N PHE A 181 5.72 2.38 -16.82
CA PHE A 181 4.32 2.51 -16.42
C PHE A 181 4.25 3.29 -15.10
N PHE A 182 3.42 4.34 -15.09
CA PHE A 182 3.14 5.16 -13.92
C PHE A 182 1.66 5.17 -13.66
N LEU A 183 1.26 4.64 -12.51
CA LEU A 183 -0.15 4.51 -12.18
C LEU A 183 -0.44 5.19 -10.85
N TYR A 184 -1.61 5.81 -10.79
CA TYR A 184 -2.10 6.51 -9.62
C TYR A 184 -3.54 6.09 -9.33
N CYS A 185 -3.87 5.94 -8.05
CA CYS A 185 -5.24 5.85 -7.58
C CYS A 185 -5.65 7.18 -6.96
N ASN A 186 -6.90 7.59 -7.11
CA ASN A 186 -7.37 8.77 -6.38
C ASN A 186 -7.42 8.47 -4.88
N ILE A 187 -7.06 9.50 -4.10
CA ILE A 187 -7.15 9.43 -2.65
C ILE A 187 -8.63 9.21 -2.28
N PRO A 188 -8.93 8.26 -1.40
CA PRO A 188 -10.28 7.99 -0.91
C PRO A 188 -10.95 9.26 -0.37
N THR A 189 -12.26 9.40 -0.58
CA THR A 189 -13.04 10.55 -0.10
C THR A 189 -12.93 10.72 1.41
N GLU A 190 -12.88 9.63 2.17
CA GLU A 190 -12.68 9.62 3.64
C GLU A 190 -11.36 10.31 4.03
N MET A 191 -10.26 9.98 3.34
CA MET A 191 -8.96 10.64 3.55
C MET A 191 -9.01 12.10 3.11
N LYS A 192 -9.67 12.41 1.98
CA LYS A 192 -9.86 13.79 1.52
C LYS A 192 -10.63 14.64 2.52
N LYS A 193 -11.70 14.11 3.14
CA LYS A 193 -12.45 14.80 4.19
C LYS A 193 -11.56 15.12 5.38
N ILE A 194 -10.72 14.19 5.81
CA ILE A 194 -9.74 14.44 6.88
C ILE A 194 -8.75 15.52 6.47
N PHE A 195 -8.40 15.64 5.19
CA PHE A 195 -7.57 16.75 4.70
C PHE A 195 -8.30 18.09 4.70
N LEU A 196 -9.54 18.14 4.18
CA LEU A 196 -10.31 19.38 4.00
C LEU A 196 -10.84 19.97 5.31
N ILE A 197 -11.31 19.13 6.24
CA ILE A 197 -11.89 19.56 7.53
C ILE A 197 -10.90 20.41 8.35
N ASN A 198 -9.59 20.32 8.12
CA ASN A 198 -8.59 21.14 8.82
C ASN A 198 -7.90 22.19 7.94
N ILE A 199 -8.42 22.47 6.73
CA ILE A 199 -8.12 23.73 6.04
C ILE A 199 -9.11 24.80 6.51
N LEU A 200 -10.32 24.40 6.90
CA LEU A 200 -11.42 25.26 7.34
C LEU A 200 -11.52 25.43 8.87
N LYS A 201 -10.56 24.90 9.63
CA LYS A 201 -10.39 25.08 11.08
C LYS A 201 -9.01 25.61 11.34
#